data_AF-A0A7X9YIC5-F1
#
_entry.id   AF-A0A7X9YIC5-F1
#
_cell.length_a   1.000
_cell.length_b   1.000
_cell.length_c   1.000
_cell.angle_alpha   90.00
_cell.angle_beta   90.00
_cell.angle_gamma   90.00
#
_symmetry.space_group_name_H-M   'P 1'
#
loop_
_entity.id
_entity.type
_entity.pdbx_description
1 polymer ?
#
loop_
_entity_poly.entity_id
_entity_poly.type
_entity_poly.pdbx_seq_one_letter_code
_entity_poly.pdbx_strand_id
1 'polypeptide(L)' 'MDTFFSFLFGTREGVGILFVVGILVIGLVAFILEKRTSKMYVDRGPSDDDDWDL' A
#
# COMPACT_ATOMS: atom_id res chain seq x y z
N MET A 1 -15.76 -21.71 -15.01
CA MET A 1 -14.93 -21.58 -13.80
C MET A 1 -13.67 -22.43 -13.93
N ASP A 2 -13.77 -23.73 -14.24
CA ASP A 2 -12.62 -24.63 -14.43
C ASP A 2 -11.56 -24.16 -15.42
N THR A 3 -11.95 -23.63 -16.57
CA THR A 3 -10.98 -23.17 -17.58
C THR A 3 -10.14 -21.98 -17.09
N PHE A 4 -10.76 -21.08 -16.32
CA PHE A 4 -10.07 -19.91 -15.77
C PHE A 4 -9.10 -20.31 -14.67
N PHE A 5 -9.51 -21.17 -13.75
CA PHE A 5 -8.63 -21.69 -12.69
C PHE A 5 -7.50 -22.57 -13.25
N SER A 6 -7.81 -23.41 -14.25
CA SER A 6 -6.79 -24.21 -14.95
C SER A 6 -5.77 -23.35 -15.69
N PHE A 7 -6.19 -22.23 -16.28
CA PHE A 7 -5.24 -21.28 -16.87
C PHE A 7 -4.39 -20.60 -15.78
N LEU A 8 -5.02 -20.06 -14.74
CA LEU A 8 -4.36 -19.26 -13.70
C LEU A 8 -3.36 -20.06 -12.86
N PHE A 9 -3.66 -21.33 -12.57
CA PHE A 9 -2.84 -22.19 -11.71
C PHE A 9 -2.15 -23.36 -12.45
N GLY A 10 -2.64 -23.73 -13.63
CA GLY A 10 -2.09 -24.85 -14.41
C GLY A 10 -1.07 -24.44 -15.48
N THR A 11 -0.87 -23.13 -15.71
CA THR A 11 0.09 -22.63 -16.69
C THR A 11 1.13 -21.72 -16.04
N ARG A 12 2.38 -21.75 -16.54
CA ARG A 12 3.45 -20.88 -16.04
C ARG A 12 3.15 -19.40 -16.25
N GLU A 13 2.48 -19.07 -17.36
CA GLU A 13 2.06 -17.72 -17.70
C GLU A 13 0.97 -17.21 -16.75
N GLY A 14 -0.06 -18.02 -16.48
CA GLY A 14 -1.12 -17.68 -15.54
C GLY A 14 -0.60 -17.42 -14.12
N VAL A 15 0.30 -18.27 -13.63
CA VAL A 15 0.94 -18.09 -12.31
C VAL A 15 1.82 -16.83 -12.30
N GLY A 16 2.56 -16.57 -13.38
CA GLY A 16 3.37 -15.35 -13.52
C GLY A 16 2.53 -14.07 -13.46
N ILE A 17 1.39 -14.05 -14.15
CA ILE A 17 0.45 -12.93 -14.11
C ILE A 17 -0.12 -12.76 -12.69
N LEU A 18 -0.53 -13.86 -12.04
CA LEU A 18 -1.05 -13.83 -10.68
C LEU A 18 -0.06 -13.22 -9.69
N PHE A 19 1.23 -13.59 -9.82
CA PHE A 19 2.29 -13.06 -8.96
C PHE A 19 2.50 -11.56 -9.12
N VAL A 20 2.60 -11.09 -10.36
CA VAL A 20 2.79 -9.65 -10.65
C VAL A 20 1.59 -8.84 -10.17
N VAL A 21 0.37 -9.31 -10.44
CA VAL A 21 -0.85 -8.66 -9.95
C VAL A 21 -0.88 -8.63 -8.43
N GLY A 22 -0.49 -9.71 -7.76
CA GLY A 22 -0.38 -9.76 -6.31
C GLY A 22 0.57 -8.70 -5.74
N ILE A 23 1.76 -8.54 -6.34
CA ILE A 23 2.72 -7.49 -5.95
C ILE A 23 2.12 -6.10 -6.14
N LEU A 24 1.49 -5.84 -7.29
CA LEU A 24 0.88 -4.53 -7.57
C LEU A 24 -0.22 -4.20 -6.56
N VAL A 25 -1.05 -5.17 -6.18
CA VAL A 25 -2.10 -4.99 -5.16
C VAL A 25 -1.49 -4.67 -3.80
N ILE A 26 -0.46 -5.41 -3.37
CA ILE A 26 0.22 -5.15 -2.10
C ILE A 26 0.86 -3.75 -2.11
N GLY A 27 1.54 -3.39 -3.20
CA GLY A 27 2.13 -2.06 -3.38
C GLY A 27 1.09 -0.93 -3.34
N LEU A 28 -0.07 -1.13 -3.99
CA LEU A 28 -1.17 -0.18 -3.96
C LEU A 28 -1.75 -0.01 -2.55
N VAL A 29 -1.94 -1.11 -1.82
CA VAL A 29 -2.41 -1.07 -0.43
C VAL A 29 -1.41 -0.33 0.45
N ALA A 30 -0.12 -0.63 0.33
CA ALA A 30 0.95 0.06 1.05
C ALA A 30 0.93 1.56 0.76
N PHE A 31 0.82 1.96 -0.50
CA PHE A 31 0.74 3.36 -0.91
C PHE A 31 -0.49 4.08 -0.34
N ILE A 32 -1.65 3.43 -0.32
CA ILE A 32 -2.87 4.00 0.28
C ILE A 32 -2.71 4.19 1.78
N LEU A 33 -2.12 3.20 2.47
CA LEU A 33 -1.85 3.29 3.91
C LEU A 33 -0.84 4.41 4.20
N GLU A 34 0.24 4.48 3.44
CA GLU A 34 1.25 5.54 3.55
C GLU A 34 0.62 6.93 3.37
N LYS A 35 -0.18 7.12 2.32
CA LYS A 35 -0.87 8.39 2.06
C LYS A 35 -1.90 8.75 3.15
N ARG A 36 -2.51 7.77 3.80
CA ARG A 36 -3.41 8.01 4.95
C ARG A 36 -2.64 8.36 6.22
N THR A 37 -1.53 7.68 6.50
CA THR A 37 -0.72 7.88 7.71
C THR A 37 0.16 9.13 7.64
N SER A 38 0.53 9.58 6.43
CA SER A 38 1.31 10.82 6.21
C SER A 38 0.68 12.08 6.83
N LYS A 39 -0.62 12.06 7.13
CA LYS A 39 -1.30 13.18 7.81
C LYS A 39 -1.13 13.20 9.33
N MET A 40 -0.78 12.07 9.96
CA MET A 40 -0.61 12.01 11.41
C MET A 40 0.78 12.46 11.85
N TYR A 41 1.81 12.13 11.06
CA TYR A 41 3.20 12.47 11.32
C TYR A 41 3.66 13.61 10.42
N VAL A 42 2.98 14.75 10.52
CA VAL A 42 3.51 16.01 10.00
C VAL A 42 4.56 16.48 11.01
N ASP A 43 5.77 16.78 10.54
CA ASP A 43 6.74 17.51 11.34
C ASP A 43 6.14 18.89 11.64
N ARG A 44 5.63 19.05 12.86
CA ARG A 44 4.91 20.27 13.25
C ARG A 44 5.85 21.44 13.53
N GLY A 45 7.15 21.28 13.29
CA GLY A 45 8.16 22.24 13.72
C GLY A 45 8.17 22.36 15.25
N PRO A 46 9.03 23.24 15.80
CA PRO A 46 8.90 23.64 17.19
C PRO A 46 7.48 24.15 17.41
N SER A 47 6.80 23.68 18.46
CA SER A 47 5.51 24.24 18.86
C SER A 47 5.72 25.72 19.17
N ASP A 48 5.00 26.62 18.49
CA ASP A 48 4.94 28.05 18.84
C ASP A 48 4.27 28.30 20.22
N ASP A 49 3.98 27.24 20.99
CA ASP A 49 3.57 27.31 22.40
C ASP A 49 4.77 27.62 23.31
N ASP A 50 5.52 28.67 22.98
CA ASP A 50 6.33 29.44 23.94
C ASP A 50 5.43 30.46 24.68
N ASP A 51 4.16 30.13 24.92
CA ASP A 51 3.23 30.90 25.76
C ASP A 51 3.42 30.54 27.25
N TRP A 52 4.68 30.50 27.69
CA TRP A 52 5.08 30.58 29.09
C TRP A 52 5.25 32.06 29.47
N ASP A 53 4.17 32.83 29.30
CA ASP A 53 4.08 34.19 29.84
C ASP A 53 4.14 34.14 31.38
N LEU A 54 5.15 34.84 31.90
CA LEU A 54 5.48 35.07 33.32
C LEU A 54 4.35 35.74 34.11
#